data_AF-A0A8C9G6A0-F1
#
_entry.id   AF-A0A8C9G6A0-F1
#
_cell.length_a   1.000
_cell.length_b   1.000
_cell.length_c   1.000
_cell.angle_alpha   90.00
_cell.angle_beta   90.00
_cell.angle_gamma   90.00
#
_symmetry.space_group_name_H-M   'P 1'
#
loop_
_entity.id
_entity.type
_entity.pdbx_description
1 polymer ?
#
loop_
_entity_poly.entity_id
_entity_poly.type
_entity_poly.pdbx_seq_one_letter_code
_entity_poly.pdbx_strand_id
1 'polypeptide(L)'
;GYFRAAPMALRDTPSACPALWRWLRCPPAELRLDLVLASGQAFRWRETSPGAWTGVLGDRVWTLRQERDRLWYTVYGEETPGPETDRILRDYFQLDVGLAALYRAWGAADPLFCQAAGAGLWLSGPLCQRHSTRHHRGNGC
;
A
#
# COMPACT_ATOMS: atom_id res chain seq x y z
N GLY A 1 -3.08 27.30 -34.88
CA GLY A 1 -4.13 26.37 -34.43
C GLY A 1 -3.73 25.83 -33.08
N TYR A 2 -4.49 26.16 -32.04
CA TYR A 2 -4.28 25.58 -30.70
C TYR A 2 -4.55 24.07 -30.80
N PHE A 3 -3.52 23.25 -30.63
CA PHE A 3 -3.70 21.84 -30.32
C PHE A 3 -4.38 21.77 -28.96
N ARG A 4 -5.70 21.66 -28.99
CA ARG A 4 -6.55 21.39 -27.84
C ARG A 4 -6.13 20.01 -27.35
N ALA A 5 -5.28 19.97 -26.31
CA ALA A 5 -5.00 18.75 -25.58
C ALA A 5 -6.37 18.15 -25.22
N ALA A 6 -6.69 17.00 -25.81
CA ALA A 6 -7.84 16.22 -25.37
C ALA A 6 -7.67 16.05 -23.86
N PRO A 7 -8.71 16.28 -23.04
CA PRO A 7 -8.61 15.95 -21.64
C PRO A 7 -8.19 14.49 -21.57
N MET A 8 -7.04 14.20 -20.95
CA MET A 8 -6.70 12.89 -20.45
C MET A 8 -7.88 12.53 -19.54
N ALA A 9 -8.90 11.90 -20.10
CA ALA A 9 -9.99 11.32 -19.35
C ALA A 9 -9.30 10.26 -18.50
N LEU A 10 -8.98 10.65 -17.26
CA LEU A 10 -8.30 9.77 -16.35
C LEU A 10 -9.14 8.51 -16.30
N ARG A 11 -8.52 7.39 -16.63
CA ARG A 11 -9.11 6.07 -16.47
C ARG A 11 -9.05 5.79 -14.98
N ASP A 12 -9.83 6.52 -14.19
CA ASP A 12 -9.76 6.57 -12.72
C ASP A 12 -10.37 5.35 -12.03
N THR A 13 -11.11 4.53 -12.79
CA THR A 13 -11.84 3.39 -12.24
C THR A 13 -11.69 2.14 -13.09
N PRO A 14 -11.43 0.97 -12.45
CA PRO A 14 -11.44 -0.34 -13.12
C PRO A 14 -12.76 -0.61 -13.82
N SER A 15 -13.86 -0.06 -13.28
CA SER A 15 -15.20 -0.22 -13.82
C SER A 15 -15.42 0.48 -15.17
N ALA A 16 -14.62 1.50 -15.51
CA ALA A 16 -14.80 2.25 -16.75
C ALA A 16 -14.21 1.51 -17.96
N CYS A 17 -13.09 0.79 -17.78
CA CYS A 17 -12.42 0.04 -18.84
C CYS A 17 -11.75 -1.23 -18.27
N PRO A 18 -12.52 -2.26 -17.86
CA PRO A 18 -11.97 -3.40 -17.09
C PRO A 18 -10.90 -4.18 -17.85
N ALA A 19 -10.91 -4.16 -19.19
CA ALA A 19 -9.91 -4.82 -20.02
C ALA A 19 -8.49 -4.23 -19.90
N LEU A 20 -8.36 -2.99 -19.40
CA LEU A 20 -7.09 -2.28 -19.25
C LEU A 20 -6.52 -2.35 -17.83
N TRP A 21 -7.26 -2.96 -16.92
CA TRP A 21 -6.88 -3.05 -15.52
C TRP A 21 -6.44 -4.47 -15.19
N ARG A 22 -5.33 -4.55 -14.47
CA ARG A 22 -4.81 -5.80 -13.94
C ARG A 22 -4.69 -5.68 -12.43
N TRP A 23 -4.65 -6.81 -11.74
CA TRP A 23 -4.59 -6.81 -10.28
C TRP A 23 -3.62 -7.84 -9.76
N LEU A 24 -3.09 -7.52 -8.58
CA LEU A 24 -2.21 -8.36 -7.78
C LEU A 24 -2.88 -8.60 -6.43
N ARG A 25 -2.70 -9.80 -5.88
CA ARG A 25 -3.04 -10.05 -4.48
C ARG A 25 -2.05 -9.27 -3.62
N CYS A 26 -2.57 -8.36 -2.80
CA CYS A 26 -1.78 -7.46 -1.96
C CYS A 26 -2.64 -7.07 -0.75
N PRO A 27 -2.58 -7.84 0.35
CA PRO A 27 -3.31 -7.50 1.56
C PRO A 27 -2.82 -6.16 2.14
N PRO A 28 -3.69 -5.40 2.82
CA PRO A 28 -3.34 -4.13 3.42
C PRO A 28 -2.28 -4.25 4.52
N ALA A 29 -2.06 -5.46 5.06
CA ALA A 29 -0.98 -5.73 6.02
C ALA A 29 0.42 -5.74 5.36
N GLU A 30 0.49 -5.92 4.04
CA GLU A 30 1.75 -5.91 3.28
C GLU A 30 2.02 -4.55 2.64
N LEU A 31 0.97 -3.87 2.15
CA LEU A 31 1.10 -2.55 1.55
C LEU A 31 -0.14 -1.70 1.80
N ARG A 32 0.06 -0.45 2.19
CA ARG A 32 -0.98 0.59 2.31
C ARG A 32 -0.58 1.75 1.42
N LEU A 33 -1.23 1.90 0.27
CA LEU A 33 -0.89 2.96 -0.68
C LEU A 33 -1.03 4.35 -0.05
N ASP A 34 -2.07 4.54 0.76
CA ASP A 34 -2.35 5.78 1.49
C ASP A 34 -1.19 6.19 2.41
N LEU A 35 -0.52 5.23 3.05
CA LEU A 35 0.60 5.52 3.94
C LEU A 35 1.91 5.61 3.17
N VAL A 36 2.18 4.70 2.23
CA VAL A 36 3.46 4.66 1.51
C VAL A 36 3.59 5.81 0.52
N LEU A 37 2.55 6.10 -0.26
CA LEU A 37 2.61 7.13 -1.30
C LEU A 37 2.43 8.54 -0.72
N ALA A 38 1.73 8.70 0.41
CA ALA A 38 1.59 10.01 1.06
C ALA A 38 2.74 10.37 2.03
N SER A 39 3.53 9.40 2.48
CA SER A 39 4.60 9.61 3.48
C SER A 39 5.85 10.35 2.98
N GLY A 40 5.83 10.87 1.74
CA GLY A 40 6.96 11.59 1.15
C GLY A 40 8.13 10.70 0.70
N GLN A 41 8.02 9.37 0.82
CA GLN A 41 8.98 8.44 0.23
C GLN A 41 8.88 8.40 -1.30
N ALA A 42 7.70 8.72 -1.85
CA ALA A 42 7.41 8.59 -3.28
C ALA A 42 6.84 9.90 -3.86
N PHE A 43 7.71 10.86 -4.18
CA PHE A 43 7.32 12.18 -4.73
C PHE A 43 6.66 12.16 -6.11
N ARG A 44 6.72 11.01 -6.80
CA ARG A 44 6.22 10.85 -8.17
C ARG A 44 4.76 10.43 -8.24
N TRP A 45 4.12 10.20 -7.10
CA TRP A 45 2.72 9.77 -7.01
C TRP A 45 1.85 10.91 -6.50
N ARG A 46 0.67 11.07 -7.11
CA ARG A 46 -0.36 12.00 -6.68
C ARG A 46 -1.69 11.28 -6.61
N GLU A 47 -2.46 11.54 -5.58
CA GLU A 47 -3.85 11.10 -5.53
C GLU A 47 -4.65 11.92 -6.54
N THR A 48 -5.22 11.23 -7.54
CA THR A 48 -5.99 11.88 -8.61
C THR A 48 -7.49 11.75 -8.39
N SER A 49 -7.91 10.66 -7.75
CA SER A 49 -9.26 10.46 -7.25
C SER A 49 -9.20 9.69 -5.93
N PRO A 50 -10.27 9.70 -5.10
CA PRO A 50 -10.22 9.07 -3.77
C PRO A 50 -9.77 7.61 -3.83
N GLY A 51 -8.60 7.33 -3.26
CA GLY A 51 -7.98 5.99 -3.25
C GLY A 51 -7.34 5.55 -4.57
N ALA A 52 -7.29 6.42 -5.60
CA ALA A 52 -6.56 6.19 -6.83
C ALA A 52 -5.35 7.12 -6.93
N TRP A 53 -4.19 6.51 -7.12
CA TRP A 53 -2.90 7.17 -7.13
C TRP A 53 -2.30 7.06 -8.52
N THR A 54 -1.98 8.20 -9.13
CA THR A 54 -1.32 8.24 -10.43
C THR A 54 0.10 8.74 -10.27
N GLY A 55 1.04 8.06 -10.89
CA GLY A 55 2.45 8.40 -10.80
C GLY A 55 3.28 7.85 -11.95
N VAL A 56 4.54 8.27 -11.98
CA VAL A 56 5.50 7.83 -13.00
C VAL A 56 6.47 6.84 -12.38
N LEU A 57 6.51 5.63 -12.94
CA LEU A 57 7.43 4.56 -12.58
C LEU A 57 8.18 4.11 -13.83
N GLY A 58 9.51 4.22 -13.79
CA GLY A 58 10.34 4.09 -14.98
C GLY A 58 10.05 5.21 -15.98
N ASP A 59 9.72 4.83 -17.20
CA ASP A 59 9.34 5.68 -18.33
C ASP A 59 7.82 5.70 -18.60
N ARG A 60 7.02 5.10 -17.71
CA ARG A 60 5.58 4.91 -17.91
C ARG A 60 4.76 5.59 -16.83
N VAL A 61 3.54 5.97 -17.20
CA VAL A 61 2.53 6.46 -16.25
C VAL A 61 1.70 5.28 -15.76
N TRP A 62 1.48 5.23 -14.45
CA TRP A 62 0.74 4.19 -13.77
C TRP A 62 -0.38 4.81 -12.97
N THR A 63 -1.54 4.17 -12.97
CA THR A 63 -2.58 4.43 -11.97
C THR A 63 -2.75 3.19 -11.11
N LEU A 64 -2.64 3.36 -9.80
CA LEU A 64 -2.80 2.33 -8.78
C LEU A 64 -4.05 2.60 -7.97
N ARG A 65 -4.74 1.54 -7.58
CA ARG A 65 -5.89 1.61 -6.69
C ARG A 65 -5.91 0.37 -5.82
N GLN A 66 -6.10 0.54 -4.52
CA GLN A 66 -6.20 -0.59 -3.60
C GLN A 66 -7.66 -0.83 -3.23
N GLU A 67 -8.09 -2.08 -3.31
CA GLU A 67 -9.42 -2.50 -2.87
C GLU A 67 -9.32 -3.80 -2.10
N ARG A 68 -9.62 -3.74 -0.80
CA ARG A 68 -9.50 -4.88 0.13
C ARG A 68 -8.09 -5.48 0.04
N ASP A 69 -7.97 -6.72 -0.45
CA ASP A 69 -6.72 -7.46 -0.58
C ASP A 69 -6.16 -7.47 -2.00
N ARG A 70 -6.62 -6.55 -2.85
CA ARG A 70 -6.20 -6.45 -4.26
C ARG A 70 -5.62 -5.08 -4.54
N LEU A 71 -4.44 -5.08 -5.13
CA LEU A 71 -3.84 -3.91 -5.75
C LEU A 71 -4.20 -3.94 -7.24
N TRP A 72 -5.10 -3.06 -7.64
CA TRP A 72 -5.44 -2.79 -9.02
C TRP A 72 -4.45 -1.80 -9.62
N TYR A 73 -4.06 -2.04 -10.86
CA TYR A 73 -3.19 -1.13 -11.59
C TYR A 73 -3.52 -1.09 -13.08
N THR A 74 -3.18 0.02 -13.71
CA THR A 74 -3.16 0.18 -15.17
C THR A 74 -1.94 1.00 -15.57
N VAL A 75 -1.43 0.72 -16.77
CA VAL A 75 -0.26 1.39 -17.35
C VAL A 75 -0.70 2.09 -18.61
N TYR A 76 -0.30 3.35 -18.76
CA TYR A 76 -0.56 4.11 -19.97
C TYR A 76 0.62 3.93 -20.93
N GLY A 77 0.34 3.39 -22.10
CA GLY A 77 1.31 3.14 -23.17
C GLY A 77 0.67 2.31 -24.28
N GLU A 78 1.46 2.01 -25.33
CA GLU A 78 1.05 1.14 -26.43
C GLU A 78 0.91 -0.33 -26.00
N GLU A 79 1.58 -0.73 -24.91
CA GLU A 79 1.56 -2.10 -24.40
C GLU A 79 0.47 -2.31 -23.34
N THR A 80 -0.21 -3.44 -23.42
CA THR A 80 -1.17 -3.87 -22.41
C THR A 80 -0.46 -4.40 -21.15
N PRO A 81 -1.04 -4.18 -19.95
CA PRO A 81 -0.45 -4.69 -18.71
C PRO A 81 -0.35 -6.23 -18.74
N GLY A 82 0.85 -6.75 -18.48
CA GLY A 82 1.16 -8.17 -18.51
C GLY A 82 2.06 -8.63 -17.35
N PRO A 83 2.57 -9.87 -17.39
CA PRO A 83 3.38 -10.44 -16.32
C PRO A 83 4.63 -9.61 -15.98
N GLU A 84 5.18 -8.90 -16.95
CA GLU A 84 6.34 -8.03 -16.72
C GLU A 84 5.98 -6.81 -15.87
N THR A 85 4.83 -6.17 -16.13
CA THR A 85 4.33 -5.09 -15.29
C THR A 85 4.00 -5.55 -13.86
N ASP A 86 3.66 -6.82 -13.64
CA ASP A 86 3.55 -7.35 -12.28
C ASP A 86 4.90 -7.37 -11.57
N ARG A 87 5.95 -7.83 -12.26
CA ARG A 87 7.29 -7.94 -11.68
C ARG A 87 7.82 -6.56 -11.30
N ILE A 88 7.66 -5.58 -12.18
CA ILE A 88 8.04 -4.19 -11.92
C ILE A 88 7.35 -3.66 -10.66
N LEU A 89 6.04 -3.89 -10.51
CA LEU A 89 5.32 -3.46 -9.31
C LEU A 89 5.72 -4.23 -8.05
N ARG A 90 5.91 -5.54 -8.15
CA ARG A 90 6.36 -6.36 -7.02
C ARG A 90 7.73 -5.92 -6.52
N ASP A 91 8.67 -5.65 -7.44
CA ASP A 91 10.01 -5.18 -7.12
C ASP A 91 9.98 -3.78 -6.52
N TYR A 92 9.25 -2.84 -7.13
CA TYR A 92 9.15 -1.47 -6.66
C TYR A 92 8.57 -1.36 -5.24
N PHE A 93 7.51 -2.13 -4.94
CA PHE A 93 6.90 -2.19 -3.61
C PHE A 93 7.51 -3.26 -2.71
N GLN A 94 8.51 -4.00 -3.17
CA GLN A 94 9.15 -5.12 -2.47
C GLN A 94 8.13 -6.12 -1.90
N LEU A 95 7.09 -6.46 -2.68
CA LEU A 95 5.98 -7.31 -2.23
C LEU A 95 6.38 -8.75 -1.89
N ASP A 96 7.58 -9.19 -2.32
CA ASP A 96 8.13 -10.50 -1.95
C ASP A 96 8.66 -10.52 -0.50
N VAL A 97 8.79 -9.36 0.14
CA VAL A 97 9.18 -9.23 1.54
C VAL A 97 7.94 -9.30 2.42
N GLY A 98 7.86 -10.31 3.29
CA GLY A 98 6.76 -10.47 4.23
C GLY A 98 6.74 -9.40 5.33
N LEU A 99 6.22 -8.21 5.03
CA LEU A 99 6.21 -7.06 5.95
C LEU A 99 5.56 -7.40 7.30
N ALA A 100 4.48 -8.18 7.29
CA ALA A 100 3.83 -8.64 8.52
C ALA A 100 4.74 -9.49 9.43
N ALA A 101 5.69 -10.25 8.87
CA ALA A 101 6.67 -10.97 9.66
C ALA A 101 7.71 -10.02 10.28
N LEU A 102 8.16 -9.01 9.51
CA LEU A 102 9.08 -7.99 10.00
C LEU A 102 8.46 -7.15 11.13
N TYR A 103 7.21 -6.72 10.97
CA TYR A 103 6.49 -5.97 12.00
C TYR A 103 6.32 -6.78 13.29
N ARG A 104 6.08 -8.10 13.18
CA ARG A 104 6.04 -8.98 14.36
C ARG A 104 7.40 -9.09 15.05
N ALA A 105 8.49 -9.22 14.29
CA ALA A 105 9.83 -9.29 14.85
C ALA A 105 10.24 -7.97 15.53
N TRP A 106 9.98 -6.82 14.91
CA TRP A 106 10.29 -5.51 15.48
C TRP A 106 9.41 -5.19 16.69
N GLY A 107 8.12 -5.50 16.65
CA GLY A 107 7.23 -5.32 17.80
C GLY A 107 7.58 -6.21 19.00
N ALA A 108 8.15 -7.39 18.77
CA ALA A 108 8.67 -8.24 19.85
C ALA A 108 9.99 -7.70 20.44
N ALA A 109 10.81 -7.03 19.62
CA ALA A 109 12.08 -6.46 20.04
C ALA A 109 11.94 -5.09 20.74
N ASP A 110 10.93 -4.30 20.35
CA ASP A 110 10.73 -2.92 20.84
C ASP A 110 9.24 -2.64 21.17
N PRO A 111 8.91 -2.44 22.47
CA PRO A 111 7.55 -2.10 22.92
C PRO A 111 7.01 -0.78 22.34
N LEU A 112 7.87 0.22 22.09
CA LEU A 112 7.45 1.50 21.50
C LEU A 112 7.06 1.30 20.03
N PHE A 113 7.81 0.46 19.31
CA PHE A 113 7.47 0.09 17.94
C PHE A 113 6.16 -0.69 17.88
N CYS A 114 5.93 -1.60 18.83
CA CYS A 114 4.67 -2.34 18.93
C CYS A 114 3.46 -1.40 19.10
N GLN A 115 3.58 -0.38 19.95
CA GLN A 115 2.53 0.61 20.15
C GLN A 115 2.26 1.44 18.89
N ALA A 116 3.31 1.91 18.20
CA ALA A 116 3.17 2.68 16.96
C ALA A 116 2.57 1.85 15.82
N ALA A 117 3.02 0.60 15.65
CA ALA A 117 2.52 -0.32 14.63
C ALA A 117 1.06 -0.75 14.90
N GLY A 118 0.69 -0.94 16.17
CA GLY A 118 -0.68 -1.23 16.59
C GLY A 118 -1.65 -0.07 16.38
N ALA A 119 -1.19 1.18 16.58
CA ALA A 119 -1.98 2.37 16.29
C ALA A 119 -2.16 2.62 14.77
N GLY A 120 -1.24 2.12 13.94
CA GLY A 120 -1.20 2.33 12.49
C GLY A 120 -1.97 1.32 11.62
N LEU A 121 -2.87 0.49 12.15
CA LEU A 121 -3.64 -0.55 11.42
C LEU A 121 -2.84 -1.75 10.87
N TRP A 122 -1.54 -1.90 11.16
CA TRP A 122 -0.71 -3.00 10.64
C TRP A 122 -0.81 -4.29 11.45
N LEU A 123 -1.22 -4.19 12.72
CA LEU A 123 -1.35 -5.31 13.65
C LEU A 123 -2.75 -5.34 14.27
N SER A 124 -3.80 -5.48 13.46
CA SER A 124 -5.18 -5.68 13.96
C SER A 124 -5.42 -7.09 14.53
N GLY A 125 -4.39 -7.72 15.11
CA GLY A 125 -4.44 -9.06 15.71
C GLY A 125 -4.16 -9.04 17.22
N PRO A 126 -4.70 -9.98 18.00
CA PRO A 126 -4.77 -9.93 19.48
C PRO A 126 -3.43 -10.11 20.24
N LEU A 127 -2.28 -9.88 19.60
CA LEU A 127 -0.96 -10.16 20.17
C LEU A 127 -0.39 -9.03 21.05
N CYS A 128 -0.99 -7.84 21.06
CA CYS A 128 -0.59 -6.74 21.93
C CYS A 128 -1.45 -6.65 23.22
N GLN A 129 -1.79 -7.79 23.82
CA GLN A 129 -2.43 -7.85 25.15
C GLN A 129 -1.71 -8.83 26.07
N ARG A 130 -0.41 -8.62 26.29
CA ARG A 130 0.38 -9.17 27.40
C ARG A 130 1.71 -8.44 27.32
N HIS A 131 2.05 -7.50 28.19
CA HIS A 131 2.16 -7.63 29.63
C HIS A 131 1.86 -6.29 30.31
N SER A 132 0.70 -6.18 30.96
CA SER A 132 0.57 -5.36 32.16
C SER A 132 0.24 -6.30 33.31
N THR A 133 1.23 -7.10 33.71
CA THR A 133 1.16 -7.82 34.98
C THR A 133 1.33 -6.80 36.09
N ARG A 134 0.19 -6.24 36.49
CA ARG A 134 -0.23 -5.95 37.86
C ARG A 134 0.82 -6.36 38.91
N HIS A 135 1.71 -5.44 39.29
CA HIS A 135 2.41 -5.54 40.57
C HIS A 135 1.42 -5.17 41.68
N HIS A 136 0.47 -6.07 41.95
CA HIS A 136 -0.21 -6.12 43.24
C HIS A 136 0.74 -6.87 44.18
N ARG A 137 1.55 -6.14 44.95
CA ARG A 137 2.02 -6.63 46.24
C ARG A 137 1.36 -5.78 47.31
N GLY A 138 0.24 -6.28 47.81
CA GLY A 138 -0.10 -6.08 49.20
C GLY A 138 0.85 -6.91 50.06
N ASN A 139 1.39 -6.29 51.09
CA ASN A 139 1.70 -6.82 52.41
C ASN A 139 1.56 -5.57 53.31
N GLY A 140 0.66 -5.46 54.27
CA GLY A 140 0.12 -6.52 55.12
C GLY A 140 0.92 -6.53 56.41
N CYS A 141 0.35 -5.87 57.43
CA CYS A 141 0.80 -5.69 58.82
C CYS A 141 1.84 -4.60 59.07
#